data_AF-R0DPY5-F1
#
_entry.id   AF-R0DPY5-F1
#
_cell.length_a   1.000
_cell.length_b   1.000
_cell.length_c   1.000
_cell.angle_alpha   90.00
_cell.angle_beta   90.00
_cell.angle_gamma   90.00
#
_symmetry.space_group_name_H-M   'P 1'
#
loop_
_entity.id
_entity.type
_entity.pdbx_description
1 polymer ?
#
loop_
_entity_poly.entity_id
_entity_poly.type
_entity_poly.pdbx_seq_one_letter_code
_entity_poly.pdbx_strand_id
1 'polypeptide(L)'
;MTAPFLYGIYCDDIRQEVGNKLTFVGIYSGGELIFPIPFPAVIPKLCVVATFVYPKSEPPREIEFKVSLEGNEVARAMVQPPPDHQRSIFDGVEDGYPRRATIQASFFLSPLTIEKESILRLEANVDGTRFFGPRLLLQSQPAKDTSGPQ
;
A
#
# COMPACT_ATOMS: atom_id res chain seq x y z
N MET A 1 7.40 24.45 0.34
CA MET A 1 7.78 23.06 0.03
C MET A 1 6.65 22.14 0.49
N THR A 2 6.27 21.13 -0.30
CA THR A 2 5.31 20.12 0.21
C THR A 2 6.08 18.97 0.83
N ALA A 3 5.67 18.56 2.03
CA ALA A 3 6.33 17.50 2.78
C ALA A 3 6.26 16.14 2.04
N PRO A 4 7.28 15.27 2.20
CA PRO A 4 7.21 13.89 1.74
C PRO A 4 6.10 13.13 2.47
N PHE A 5 5.51 12.13 1.82
CA PHE A 5 4.47 11.32 2.41
C PHE A 5 4.39 9.93 1.79
N LEU A 6 3.80 9.01 2.53
CA LEU A 6 3.50 7.65 2.10
C LEU A 6 2.00 7.52 1.86
N TYR A 7 1.63 6.95 0.72
CA TYR A 7 0.27 6.48 0.49
C TYR A 7 0.32 5.05 -0.05
N GLY A 8 -0.84 4.40 -0.12
CA GLY A 8 -0.91 3.06 -0.70
C GLY A 8 -2.31 2.64 -1.12
N ILE A 9 -2.36 1.56 -1.88
CA ILE A 9 -3.58 0.94 -2.38
C ILE A 9 -3.59 -0.51 -1.92
N TYR A 10 -4.71 -0.94 -1.36
CA TYR A 10 -5.01 -2.35 -1.09
C TYR A 10 -5.94 -2.87 -2.16
N CYS A 11 -5.61 -4.00 -2.79
CA CYS A 11 -6.42 -4.59 -3.85
C CYS A 11 -6.27 -6.12 -3.92
N ASP A 12 -7.14 -6.81 -4.65
CA ASP A 12 -7.05 -8.27 -4.84
C ASP A 12 -5.92 -8.67 -5.79
N ASP A 13 -5.67 -7.86 -6.82
CA ASP A 13 -4.70 -8.17 -7.87
C ASP A 13 -4.04 -6.92 -8.45
N ILE A 14 -2.79 -7.08 -8.89
CA ILE A 14 -2.03 -6.07 -9.66
C ILE A 14 -1.61 -6.72 -10.96
N ARG A 15 -1.93 -6.08 -12.08
CA ARG A 15 -1.52 -6.54 -13.42
C ARG A 15 -0.67 -5.48 -14.09
N GLN A 16 0.39 -5.93 -14.74
CA GLN A 16 1.20 -5.09 -15.60
C GLN A 16 0.63 -5.14 -17.02
N GLU A 17 0.39 -3.97 -17.58
CA GLU A 17 -0.17 -3.80 -18.90
C GLU A 17 0.86 -3.17 -19.85
N VAL A 18 0.64 -3.30 -21.16
CA VAL A 18 1.49 -2.70 -22.19
C VAL A 18 1.57 -1.18 -21.99
N GLY A 19 2.78 -0.63 -22.10
CA GLY A 19 3.03 0.81 -22.00
C GLY A 19 3.16 1.34 -20.56
N ASN A 20 3.74 0.55 -19.66
CA ASN A 20 4.02 0.94 -18.27
C ASN A 20 2.74 1.32 -17.48
N LYS A 21 1.65 0.62 -17.76
CA LYS A 21 0.37 0.79 -17.08
C LYS A 21 0.18 -0.31 -16.05
N LEU A 22 -0.53 0.01 -14.98
CA LEU A 22 -0.95 -0.95 -13.97
C LEU A 22 -2.47 -1.01 -13.89
N THR A 23 -3.01 -2.22 -13.79
CA THR A 23 -4.39 -2.48 -13.44
C THR A 23 -4.45 -2.93 -11.99
N PHE A 24 -5.31 -2.31 -11.19
CA PHE A 24 -5.60 -2.72 -9.82
C PHE A 24 -7.03 -3.26 -9.77
N VAL A 25 -7.18 -4.54 -9.42
CA VAL A 25 -8.48 -5.24 -9.39
C VAL A 25 -8.97 -5.34 -7.96
N GLY A 26 -10.23 -5.02 -7.69
CA GLY A 26 -10.83 -5.17 -6.37
C GLY A 26 -10.20 -4.25 -5.32
N ILE A 27 -10.15 -2.94 -5.59
CA ILE A 27 -9.58 -1.98 -4.64
C ILE A 27 -10.48 -1.88 -3.40
N TYR A 28 -9.88 -2.04 -2.22
CA TYR A 28 -10.53 -1.81 -0.93
C TYR A 28 -10.55 -0.31 -0.59
N SER A 29 -11.49 0.42 -1.19
CA SER A 29 -11.71 1.84 -0.92
C SER A 29 -12.35 2.05 0.45
N GLY A 30 -11.86 3.03 1.22
CA GLY A 30 -12.40 3.36 2.55
C GLY A 30 -11.65 2.75 3.72
N GLY A 31 -10.62 1.93 3.46
CA GLY A 31 -9.77 1.38 4.51
C GLY A 31 -10.38 0.19 5.25
N GLU A 32 -11.35 -0.50 4.64
CA GLU A 32 -12.00 -1.67 5.21
C GLU A 32 -12.09 -2.82 4.19
N LEU A 33 -11.89 -4.05 4.67
CA LEU A 33 -12.20 -5.29 3.99
C LEU A 33 -13.16 -6.07 4.89
N ILE A 34 -14.33 -6.39 4.34
CA ILE A 34 -15.40 -7.08 5.06
C ILE A 34 -15.50 -8.53 4.58
N PHE A 35 -15.22 -9.48 5.46
CA PHE A 35 -15.42 -10.90 5.20
C PHE A 35 -16.91 -11.27 5.30
N PRO A 36 -17.42 -12.07 4.35
CA PRO A 36 -18.80 -12.55 4.39
C PRO A 36 -19.00 -13.70 5.39
N ILE A 37 -17.91 -14.24 5.95
CA ILE A 37 -17.92 -15.34 6.92
C ILE A 37 -17.25 -14.90 8.23
N PRO A 38 -17.58 -15.55 9.37
CA PRO A 38 -16.83 -15.37 10.61
C PRO A 38 -15.37 -15.79 10.46
N PHE A 39 -14.52 -15.28 11.35
CA PHE A 39 -13.14 -15.73 11.46
C PHE A 39 -13.03 -17.16 12.03
N PRO A 40 -12.00 -17.93 11.67
CA PRO A 40 -10.89 -17.55 10.79
C PRO A 40 -11.31 -17.49 9.32
N ALA A 41 -10.76 -16.52 8.60
CA ALA A 41 -11.01 -16.32 7.17
C ALA A 41 -9.70 -16.28 6.38
N VAL A 42 -9.73 -16.76 5.14
CA VAL A 42 -8.56 -16.76 4.25
C VAL A 42 -8.81 -15.76 3.13
N ILE A 43 -7.89 -14.82 2.96
CA ILE A 43 -7.80 -14.00 1.76
C ILE A 43 -6.91 -14.76 0.76
N PRO A 44 -7.42 -15.17 -0.42
CA PRO A 44 -6.62 -15.88 -1.40
C PRO A 44 -5.40 -15.07 -1.84
N LYS A 45 -5.57 -13.77 -2.04
CA LYS A 45 -4.52 -12.83 -2.41
C LYS A 45 -4.89 -11.42 -1.94
N LEU A 46 -3.99 -10.78 -1.22
CA LEU A 46 -4.07 -9.36 -0.90
C LEU A 46 -2.81 -8.68 -1.44
N CYS A 47 -3.01 -7.71 -2.31
CA CYS A 47 -1.94 -6.89 -2.86
C CYS A 47 -1.88 -5.55 -2.12
N VAL A 48 -0.66 -5.03 -1.93
CA VAL A 48 -0.42 -3.68 -1.40
C VAL A 48 0.51 -2.94 -2.35
N VAL A 49 0.06 -1.82 -2.88
CA VAL A 49 0.91 -0.90 -3.66
C VAL A 49 1.32 0.24 -2.74
N ALA A 50 2.54 0.23 -2.27
CA ALA A 50 3.12 1.29 -1.45
C ALA A 50 3.78 2.33 -2.35
N THR A 51 3.44 3.61 -2.18
CA THR A 51 4.07 4.69 -2.95
C THR A 51 4.54 5.79 -2.02
N PHE A 52 5.85 6.01 -2.01
CA PHE A 52 6.46 7.14 -1.34
C PHE A 52 6.64 8.30 -2.32
N VAL A 53 6.20 9.48 -1.91
CA VAL A 53 6.27 10.71 -2.70
C VAL A 53 7.23 11.67 -2.02
N TYR A 54 8.18 12.22 -2.78
CA TYR A 54 9.21 13.11 -2.26
C TYR A 54 9.51 14.29 -3.21
N PRO A 55 10.02 15.41 -2.69
CA PRO A 55 10.53 16.51 -3.52
C PRO A 55 11.71 16.04 -4.37
N LYS A 56 11.72 16.35 -5.67
CA LYS A 56 12.83 15.93 -6.55
C LYS A 56 14.19 16.51 -6.13
N SER A 57 14.19 17.66 -5.45
CA SER A 57 15.38 18.32 -4.89
C SER A 57 15.99 17.58 -3.70
N GLU A 58 15.23 16.71 -3.05
CA GLU A 58 15.61 16.00 -1.82
C GLU A 58 15.34 14.49 -2.01
N PRO A 59 16.10 13.82 -2.89
CA PRO A 59 15.94 12.40 -3.11
C PRO A 59 16.36 11.62 -1.86
N PRO A 60 15.59 10.58 -1.47
CA PRO A 60 15.99 9.69 -0.39
C PRO A 60 17.22 8.88 -0.80
N ARG A 61 18.01 8.42 0.18
CA ARG A 61 19.16 7.53 -0.03
C ARG A 61 18.75 6.06 0.10
N GLU A 62 17.85 5.79 1.02
CA GLU A 62 17.30 4.46 1.26
C GLU A 62 15.81 4.52 1.58
N ILE A 63 15.07 3.52 1.10
CA ILE A 63 13.69 3.29 1.48
C ILE A 63 13.50 1.83 1.83
N GLU A 64 12.93 1.58 3.01
CA GLU A 64 12.36 0.30 3.39
C GLU A 64 10.85 0.46 3.51
N PHE A 65 10.09 -0.28 2.71
CA PHE A 65 8.64 -0.42 2.87
C PHE A 65 8.34 -1.65 3.72
N LYS A 66 7.34 -1.54 4.59
CA LYS A 66 6.90 -2.62 5.47
C LYS A 66 5.39 -2.71 5.50
N VAL A 67 4.88 -3.94 5.46
CA VAL A 67 3.47 -4.27 5.72
C VAL A 67 3.42 -5.12 6.98
N SER A 68 2.55 -4.76 7.93
CA SER A 68 2.35 -5.51 9.16
C SER A 68 0.89 -5.83 9.44
N LEU A 69 0.63 -7.00 10.02
CA LEU A 69 -0.66 -7.44 10.52
C LEU A 69 -0.56 -7.51 12.05
N GLU A 70 -1.38 -6.73 12.76
CA GLU A 70 -1.32 -6.66 14.24
C GLU A 70 0.08 -6.35 14.81
N GLY A 71 0.86 -5.54 14.06
CA GLY A 71 2.23 -5.16 14.42
C GLY A 71 3.30 -6.20 14.05
N ASN A 72 2.90 -7.42 13.69
CA ASN A 72 3.80 -8.43 13.16
C ASN A 72 4.07 -8.16 11.68
N GLU A 73 5.33 -8.18 11.28
CA GLU A 73 5.70 -8.01 9.88
C GLU A 73 5.20 -9.17 9.03
N VAL A 74 4.50 -8.86 7.93
CA VAL A 74 4.05 -9.86 6.95
C VAL A 74 4.70 -9.68 5.59
N ALA A 75 5.24 -8.49 5.30
CA ALA A 75 6.09 -8.27 4.14
C ALA A 75 7.01 -7.06 4.33
N ARG A 76 8.14 -7.08 3.60
CA ARG A 76 9.15 -6.02 3.58
C ARG A 76 9.80 -5.94 2.21
N ALA A 77 10.14 -4.72 1.79
CA ALA A 77 10.92 -4.48 0.59
C ALA A 77 11.90 -3.33 0.83
N MET A 78 13.19 -3.58 0.58
CA MET A 78 14.19 -2.51 0.47
C MET A 78 14.24 -2.06 -0.99
N VAL A 79 14.06 -0.77 -1.23
CA VAL A 79 14.12 -0.17 -2.55
C VAL A 79 15.25 0.83 -2.57
N GLN A 80 16.23 0.56 -3.43
CA GLN A 80 17.27 1.54 -3.72
C GLN A 80 16.69 2.57 -4.70
N PRO A 81 16.80 3.88 -4.39
CA PRO A 81 16.44 4.92 -5.32
C PRO A 81 17.23 4.74 -6.62
N PRO A 82 16.61 4.92 -7.80
CA PRO A 82 17.33 4.82 -9.05
C PRO A 82 18.46 5.89 -9.12
N PRO A 83 19.56 5.59 -9.82
CA PRO A 83 20.66 6.54 -10.04
C PRO A 83 20.15 7.87 -10.62
N ASP A 84 20.86 8.96 -10.35
CA ASP A 84 20.45 10.33 -10.71
C ASP A 84 20.07 10.49 -12.19
N HIS A 85 20.74 9.76 -13.09
CA HIS A 85 20.52 9.80 -14.54
C HIS A 85 19.17 9.22 -14.98
N GLN A 86 18.50 8.41 -14.15
CA GLN A 86 17.18 7.84 -14.45
C GLN A 86 16.03 8.71 -13.92
N ARG A 87 16.33 9.81 -13.21
CA ARG A 87 15.31 10.70 -12.61
C ARG A 87 14.76 11.74 -13.59
N SER A 88 15.20 11.74 -14.86
CA SER A 88 15.09 12.89 -15.76
C SER A 88 13.89 12.91 -16.71
N ILE A 89 12.81 12.17 -16.44
CA ILE A 89 11.68 12.03 -17.39
C ILE A 89 11.03 13.39 -17.76
N PHE A 90 11.07 14.37 -16.87
CA PHE A 90 10.54 15.73 -17.09
C PHE A 90 11.60 16.84 -17.05
N ASP A 91 12.89 16.51 -17.14
CA ASP A 91 13.92 17.55 -17.18
C ASP A 91 13.80 18.39 -18.47
N GLY A 92 13.72 19.71 -18.32
CA GLY A 92 13.47 20.66 -19.41
C GLY A 92 12.01 21.09 -19.63
N VAL A 93 11.03 20.53 -18.88
CA VAL A 93 9.62 20.97 -18.95
C VAL A 93 9.34 21.98 -17.83
N GLU A 94 9.19 23.26 -18.16
CA GLU A 94 8.67 24.28 -17.24
C GLU A 94 7.15 24.31 -17.28
N ASP A 95 6.51 23.90 -16.18
CA ASP A 95 5.05 23.91 -16.02
C ASP A 95 4.57 24.72 -14.79
N GLY A 96 5.49 25.27 -14.01
CA GLY A 96 5.20 26.04 -12.79
C GLY A 96 4.77 25.19 -11.58
N TYR A 97 4.77 23.85 -11.67
CA TYR A 97 4.36 22.97 -10.58
C TYR A 97 5.56 22.48 -9.74
N PRO A 98 5.38 22.25 -8.42
CA PRO A 98 6.40 21.62 -7.60
C PRO A 98 6.75 20.22 -8.12
N ARG A 99 8.02 20.01 -8.49
CA ARG A 99 8.50 18.73 -9.00
C ARG A 99 8.58 17.68 -7.90
N ARG A 100 7.76 16.64 -8.03
CA ARG A 100 7.78 15.45 -7.17
C ARG A 100 8.23 14.23 -7.94
N ALA A 101 8.84 13.30 -7.24
CA ALA A 101 9.13 11.97 -7.73
C ALA A 101 8.50 10.94 -6.80
N THR A 102 8.32 9.73 -7.32
CA THR A 102 7.73 8.63 -6.57
C THR A 102 8.63 7.40 -6.62
N ILE A 103 8.67 6.68 -5.51
CA ILE A 103 9.21 5.31 -5.44
C ILE A 103 8.06 4.42 -5.04
N GLN A 104 7.84 3.35 -5.80
CA GLN A 104 6.73 2.43 -5.61
C GLN A 104 7.24 1.01 -5.37
N ALA A 105 6.58 0.29 -4.45
CA ALA A 105 6.78 -1.13 -4.22
C ALA A 105 5.41 -1.83 -4.20
N SER A 106 5.37 -3.04 -4.76
CA SER A 106 4.16 -3.87 -4.77
C SER A 106 4.41 -5.12 -3.94
N PHE A 107 3.49 -5.40 -3.01
CA PHE A 107 3.48 -6.58 -2.16
C PHE A 107 2.35 -7.52 -2.57
N PHE A 108 2.61 -8.82 -2.49
CA PHE A 108 1.64 -9.87 -2.77
C PHE A 108 1.60 -10.81 -1.57
N LEU A 109 0.53 -10.73 -0.77
CA LEU A 109 0.29 -11.59 0.40
C LEU A 109 -0.67 -12.69 -0.03
N SER A 110 -0.19 -13.93 -0.19
CA SER A 110 -1.00 -15.03 -0.70
C SER A 110 -0.50 -16.41 -0.24
N PRO A 111 -1.36 -17.26 0.37
CA PRO A 111 -2.62 -16.89 1.02
C PRO A 111 -2.36 -16.09 2.31
N LEU A 112 -3.34 -15.29 2.75
CA LEU A 112 -3.27 -14.60 4.04
C LEU A 112 -4.43 -15.05 4.95
N THR A 113 -4.12 -15.75 6.03
CA THR A 113 -5.11 -16.17 7.04
C THR A 113 -5.29 -15.08 8.09
N ILE A 114 -6.55 -14.76 8.37
CA ILE A 114 -6.96 -13.78 9.36
C ILE A 114 -7.76 -14.50 10.45
N GLU A 115 -7.19 -14.56 11.65
CA GLU A 115 -7.75 -15.31 12.80
C GLU A 115 -8.87 -14.56 13.52
N LYS A 116 -8.88 -13.24 13.41
CA LYS A 116 -9.81 -12.34 14.10
C LYS A 116 -9.79 -10.96 13.43
N GLU A 117 -10.67 -10.08 13.87
CA GLU A 117 -10.63 -8.68 13.49
C GLU A 117 -9.23 -8.11 13.73
N SER A 118 -8.65 -7.49 12.69
CA SER A 118 -7.24 -7.11 12.65
C SER A 118 -7.03 -5.88 11.78
N ILE A 119 -5.88 -5.21 11.94
CA ILE A 119 -5.47 -4.06 11.15
C ILE A 119 -4.17 -4.39 10.41
N LEU A 120 -4.22 -4.27 9.09
CA LEU A 120 -3.04 -4.22 8.24
C LEU A 120 -2.50 -2.77 8.19
N ARG A 121 -1.20 -2.60 8.40
CA ARG A 121 -0.52 -1.30 8.40
C ARG A 121 0.57 -1.26 7.34
N LEU A 122 0.59 -0.17 6.57
CA LEU A 122 1.68 0.17 5.65
C LEU A 122 2.58 1.23 6.30
N GLU A 123 3.88 0.96 6.31
CA GLU A 123 4.91 1.85 6.85
C GLU A 123 6.05 1.97 5.84
N ALA A 124 6.78 3.09 5.90
CA ALA A 124 8.06 3.23 5.23
C ALA A 124 9.07 3.83 6.20
N ASN A 125 10.29 3.31 6.19
CA ASN A 125 11.45 3.94 6.80
C ASN A 125 12.30 4.54 5.67
N VAL A 126 12.50 5.86 5.73
CA VAL A 126 13.21 6.63 4.69
C VAL A 126 14.28 7.45 5.38
N ASP A 127 15.54 7.14 5.10
CA ASP A 127 16.71 7.77 5.73
C ASP A 127 16.57 7.85 7.29
N GLY A 128 16.05 6.79 7.91
CA GLY A 128 15.81 6.72 9.37
C GLY A 128 14.50 7.37 9.86
N THR A 129 13.74 8.04 8.98
CA THR A 129 12.46 8.67 9.31
C THR A 129 11.30 7.74 8.96
N ARG A 130 10.36 7.56 9.90
CA ARG A 130 9.17 6.72 9.69
C ARG A 130 8.02 7.52 9.08
N PHE A 131 7.42 6.94 8.05
CA PHE A 131 6.21 7.41 7.38
C PHE A 131 5.12 6.35 7.50
N PHE A 132 3.89 6.81 7.69
CA PHE A 132 2.72 5.94 7.87
C PHE A 132 1.77 6.11 6.69
N GLY A 133 1.40 5.01 6.06
CA GLY A 133 0.45 4.96 4.97
C GLY A 133 -0.98 4.67 5.47
N PRO A 134 -1.93 4.44 4.54
CA PRO A 134 -3.26 4.00 4.90
C PRO A 134 -3.23 2.64 5.58
N ARG A 135 -4.23 2.41 6.44
CA ARG A 135 -4.47 1.14 7.12
C ARG A 135 -5.64 0.43 6.45
N LEU A 136 -5.69 -0.89 6.59
CA LEU A 136 -6.83 -1.70 6.17
C LEU A 136 -7.38 -2.45 7.39
N LEU A 137 -8.60 -2.11 7.81
CA LEU A 137 -9.35 -2.84 8.82
C LEU A 137 -9.93 -4.11 8.19
N LEU A 138 -9.63 -5.25 8.79
CA LEU A 138 -10.08 -6.58 8.38
C LEU A 138 -11.15 -7.02 9.36
N GLN A 139 -12.42 -7.04 8.93
CA GLN A 139 -13.58 -7.32 9.80
C GLN A 139 -14.53 -8.32 9.15
N SER A 140 -15.26 -9.12 9.93
CA SER A 140 -16.34 -9.97 9.40
C SER A 140 -17.68 -9.26 9.49
N GLN A 141 -18.64 -9.57 8.61
CA GLN A 141 -20.00 -9.12 8.82
C GLN A 141 -20.51 -9.59 10.19
N PRO A 142 -21.23 -8.74 10.94
CA PRO A 142 -21.93 -9.19 12.13
C PRO A 142 -22.90 -10.30 11.73
N ALA A 143 -23.00 -11.35 12.57
CA ALA A 143 -23.97 -12.40 12.36
C ALA A 143 -25.36 -11.77 12.20
N LYS A 144 -26.08 -12.08 11.12
CA LYS A 144 -27.49 -11.69 11.01
C LYS A 144 -28.23 -12.40 12.15
N ASP A 145 -28.72 -11.62 13.10
CA ASP A 145 -29.66 -12.10 14.11
C ASP A 145 -30.90 -12.60 13.36
N THR A 146 -31.05 -13.92 13.23
CA THR A 146 -32.22 -14.54 12.59
C THR A 146 -33.40 -14.65 13.56
N SER A 147 -33.36 -13.97 14.71
CA SER A 147 -34.49 -13.82 15.63
C SER A 147 -35.49 -12.76 15.15
N GLY A 148 -36.07 -12.96 13.96
CA GLY A 148 -37.31 -12.28 13.57
C GLY A 148 -38.50 -13.13 14.00
N PRO A 149 -39.56 -12.56 14.62
CA PRO A 149 -40.71 -13.34 15.06
C PRO A 149 -41.42 -13.98 13.86
N GLN A 150 -41.63 -15.30 13.94
CA GLN A 150 -42.56 -16.04 13.08
C GLN A 150 -44.00 -15.61 13.35
#